data_AF-A0A2S2R3K4-F1
#
_entry.id   AF-A0A2S2R3K4-F1
#
_cell.length_a   1.000
_cell.length_b   1.000
_cell.length_c   1.000
_cell.angle_alpha   90.00
_cell.angle_beta   90.00
_cell.angle_gamma   90.00
#
_symmetry.space_group_name_H-M   'P 1'
#
loop_
_entity.id
_entity.type
_entity.pdbx_description
1 polymer ?
#
loop_
_entity_poly.entity_id
_entity_poly.type
_entity_poly.pdbx_seq_one_letter_code
_entity_poly.pdbx_strand_id
1 'polypeptide(L)'
;MSYLEIYNENIRDLLNPTSGFLELREDTSRNRNIQVAGLSEVVVVSIEEVMGLLHQGNRQRTVEPTGVNKTSSRSHALLSVTVCKASRTATAVRQGRLFMIDLAGSERASHTKVRY
;
A
#
# COMPACT_ATOMS: atom_id res chain seq x y z
N MET A 1 5.87 -4.82 -8.11
CA MET A 1 5.77 -3.98 -6.90
C MET A 1 4.40 -3.34 -6.87
N SER A 2 3.75 -3.26 -5.72
CA SER A 2 2.49 -2.53 -5.53
C SER A 2 2.59 -1.67 -4.28
N TYR A 3 1.93 -0.51 -4.26
CA TYR A 3 1.99 0.40 -3.12
C TYR A 3 0.63 1.05 -2.90
N LEU A 4 0.07 0.91 -1.70
CA LEU A 4 -1.23 1.45 -1.34
C LEU A 4 -1.20 2.19 0.01
N GLU A 5 -2.17 3.06 0.20
CA GLU A 5 -2.55 3.56 1.51
C GLU A 5 -3.97 3.14 1.88
N ILE A 6 -4.20 3.00 3.19
CA ILE A 6 -5.52 2.91 3.78
C ILE A 6 -5.70 4.20 4.58
N TYR A 7 -6.60 5.05 4.12
CA TYR A 7 -6.91 6.34 4.75
C TYR A 7 -8.42 6.43 4.98
N ASN A 8 -8.81 6.61 6.24
CA ASN A 8 -10.22 6.70 6.64
C ASN A 8 -11.05 5.53 6.06
N GLU A 9 -10.57 4.30 6.24
CA GLU A 9 -11.14 3.05 5.72
C GLU A 9 -11.21 2.92 4.18
N ASN A 10 -10.68 3.89 3.42
CA ASN A 10 -10.61 3.82 1.97
C ASN A 10 -9.22 3.39 1.50
N ILE A 11 -9.18 2.46 0.54
CA ILE A 11 -7.93 2.00 -0.08
C ILE A 11 -7.63 2.88 -1.29
N ARG A 12 -6.41 3.37 -1.41
CA ARG A 12 -5.94 4.16 -2.56
C ARG A 12 -4.64 3.58 -3.11
N ASP A 13 -4.52 3.60 -4.43
CA ASP A 13 -3.29 3.24 -5.12
C ASP A 13 -2.31 4.43 -5.11
N LEU A 14 -1.13 4.23 -4.54
CA LEU A 14 -0.10 5.27 -4.48
C LEU A 14 0.74 5.35 -5.76
N LEU A 15 0.67 4.33 -6.63
CA LEU A 15 1.35 4.30 -7.93
C LEU A 15 0.43 4.79 -9.06
N ASN A 16 -0.89 4.71 -8.87
CA ASN A 16 -1.90 5.24 -9.79
C ASN A 16 -2.98 6.07 -9.05
N PRO A 17 -2.70 7.33 -8.68
CA PRO A 17 -3.63 8.16 -7.90
C PRO A 17 -4.94 8.48 -8.62
N THR A 18 -5.03 8.25 -9.94
CA THR A 18 -6.23 8.47 -10.74
C THR A 18 -7.23 7.31 -10.66
N SER A 19 -6.85 6.18 -10.04
CA SER A 19 -7.73 5.00 -9.92
C SER A 19 -8.94 5.21 -9.01
N GLY A 20 -8.96 6.29 -8.23
CA GLY A 20 -9.96 6.48 -7.18
C GLY A 20 -9.78 5.51 -6.02
N PHE A 21 -10.87 5.25 -5.29
CA PHE A 21 -10.88 4.28 -4.19
C PHE A 21 -10.97 2.85 -4.72
N LEU A 22 -10.21 1.96 -4.12
CA LEU A 22 -10.17 0.54 -4.49
C LEU A 22 -10.97 -0.31 -3.51
N GLU A 23 -11.44 -1.45 -3.98
CA GLU A 23 -12.25 -2.41 -3.22
C GLU A 23 -11.47 -3.70 -2.95
N LEU A 24 -11.77 -4.35 -1.83
CA LEU A 24 -11.31 -5.72 -1.56
C LEU A 24 -12.22 -6.72 -2.30
N ARG A 25 -11.61 -7.72 -2.92
CA ARG A 25 -12.30 -8.84 -3.58
C ARG A 25 -11.66 -10.17 -3.21
N GLU A 26 -12.47 -11.21 -3.16
CA GLU A 26 -11.98 -12.58 -2.98
C GLU A 26 -11.55 -13.16 -4.34
N ASP A 27 -10.33 -13.68 -4.41
CA ASP A 27 -9.88 -14.50 -5.53
C ASP A 27 -10.38 -15.94 -5.33
N THR A 28 -11.40 -16.30 -6.12
CA THR A 28 -12.00 -17.64 -6.11
C THR A 28 -11.11 -18.71 -6.74
N SER A 29 -10.05 -18.33 -7.46
CA SER A 29 -9.16 -19.24 -8.20
C SER A 29 -7.93 -19.68 -7.39
N ARG A 30 -7.46 -18.88 -6.44
CA ARG A 30 -6.24 -19.12 -5.65
C ARG A 30 -6.50 -19.12 -4.15
N ASN A 31 -7.18 -20.17 -3.67
CA ASN A 31 -7.25 -20.49 -2.25
C ASN A 31 -7.95 -19.43 -1.37
N ARG A 32 -8.95 -18.70 -1.92
CA ARG A 32 -9.71 -17.64 -1.22
C ARG A 32 -8.84 -16.50 -0.67
N ASN A 33 -7.80 -16.12 -1.39
CA ASN A 33 -7.01 -14.96 -0.99
C ASN A 33 -7.76 -13.66 -1.29
N ILE A 34 -7.83 -12.77 -0.29
CA ILE A 34 -8.35 -11.40 -0.46
C ILE A 34 -7.32 -10.60 -1.26
N GLN A 35 -7.78 -9.90 -2.29
CA GLN A 35 -6.99 -9.02 -3.15
C GLN A 35 -7.63 -7.64 -3.25
N VAL A 36 -6.83 -6.62 -3.51
CA VAL A 36 -7.32 -5.27 -3.80
C VAL A 36 -7.55 -5.17 -5.31
N ALA A 37 -8.81 -5.07 -5.71
CA ALA A 37 -9.17 -5.01 -7.12
C ALA A 37 -8.72 -3.67 -7.73
N GLY A 38 -8.05 -3.74 -8.88
CA GLY A 38 -7.55 -2.55 -9.57
C GLY A 38 -6.25 -1.96 -9.00
N LEU A 39 -5.65 -2.61 -7.98
CA LEU A 39 -4.34 -2.19 -7.47
C LEU A 39 -3.25 -2.41 -8.53
N SER A 40 -2.46 -1.38 -8.79
CA SER A 40 -1.38 -1.43 -9.77
C SER A 40 -0.25 -2.36 -9.31
N GLU A 41 0.14 -3.26 -10.19
CA GLU A 41 1.35 -4.08 -10.05
C GLU A 41 2.38 -3.67 -11.11
N VAL A 42 3.40 -2.95 -10.70
CA VAL A 42 4.46 -2.44 -11.59
C VAL A 42 5.64 -3.41 -11.61
N VAL A 43 6.05 -3.86 -12.80
CA VAL A 43 7.28 -4.63 -12.97
C VAL A 43 8.47 -3.69 -12.83
N VAL A 44 9.43 -4.09 -12.01
CA VAL A 44 10.66 -3.34 -11.74
C VAL A 44 11.85 -4.26 -11.93
N VAL A 45 12.95 -3.72 -12.46
CA VAL A 45 14.16 -4.50 -12.80
C VAL A 45 15.42 -4.02 -12.06
N SER A 46 15.32 -2.94 -11.28
CA SER A 46 16.44 -2.36 -10.55
C SER A 46 16.02 -1.83 -9.17
N ILE A 47 17.00 -1.61 -8.29
CA ILE A 47 16.74 -1.02 -6.97
C ILE A 47 16.36 0.45 -7.11
N GLU A 48 16.94 1.12 -8.10
CA GLU A 48 16.71 2.52 -8.43
C GLU A 48 15.25 2.75 -8.83
N GLU A 49 14.66 1.85 -9.62
CA GLU A 49 13.24 1.88 -9.97
C GLU A 49 12.33 1.68 -8.76
N VAL A 50 12.66 0.72 -7.88
CA VAL A 50 11.93 0.50 -6.62
C VAL A 50 11.95 1.77 -5.77
N MET A 51 13.14 2.36 -5.59
CA MET A 51 13.29 3.60 -4.82
C MET A 51 12.57 4.77 -5.50
N GLY A 52 12.60 4.87 -6.83
CA GLY A 52 11.88 5.89 -7.59
C GLY A 52 10.36 5.82 -7.35
N LEU A 53 9.78 4.63 -7.47
CA LEU A 53 8.36 4.38 -7.23
C LEU A 53 7.97 4.58 -5.76
N LEU A 54 8.84 4.21 -4.81
CA LEU A 54 8.63 4.48 -3.39
C LEU A 54 8.54 5.98 -3.13
N HIS A 55 9.51 6.77 -3.63
CA HIS A 55 9.47 8.22 -3.48
C HIS A 55 8.26 8.84 -4.19
N GLN A 56 7.91 8.35 -5.38
CA GLN A 56 6.71 8.79 -6.08
C GLN A 56 5.44 8.51 -5.27
N GLY A 57 5.27 7.29 -4.77
CA GLY A 57 4.10 6.92 -3.96
C GLY A 57 4.02 7.70 -2.66
N ASN A 58 5.15 7.97 -2.01
CA ASN A 58 5.19 8.84 -0.83
C ASN A 58 4.74 10.27 -1.12
N ARG A 59 4.97 10.80 -2.33
CA ARG A 59 4.44 12.11 -2.74
C ARG A 59 2.95 12.10 -3.03
N GLN A 60 2.41 10.96 -3.47
CA GLN A 60 0.98 10.78 -3.78
C GLN A 60 0.15 10.44 -2.54
N ARG A 61 0.81 9.92 -1.50
CA ARG A 61 0.18 9.63 -0.21
C ARG A 61 -0.53 10.88 0.28
N THR A 62 -1.76 10.73 0.75
CA THR A 62 -2.64 11.86 1.06
C THR A 62 -1.97 12.81 2.06
N VAL A 63 -1.60 14.01 1.60
CA VAL A 63 -1.16 15.15 2.42
C VAL A 63 -2.20 16.27 2.24
N GLU A 64 -3.32 16.19 2.94
CA GLU A 64 -4.27 17.32 2.92
C GLU A 64 -3.67 18.54 3.64
N PRO A 65 -3.83 19.76 3.07
CA PRO A 65 -3.55 21.02 3.74
C PRO A 65 -4.79 21.43 4.55
N THR A 66 -5.12 20.72 5.61
CA THR A 66 -6.19 21.14 6.52
C THR A 66 -5.61 21.26 7.93
N GLY A 67 -5.70 22.48 8.46
CA GLY A 67 -5.08 22.87 9.72
C GLY A 67 -5.32 21.88 10.87
N VAL A 68 -4.29 21.76 11.70
CA VAL A 68 -4.35 21.34 13.11
C VAL A 68 -4.59 19.85 13.41
N ASN A 69 -4.89 18.98 12.44
CA ASN A 69 -5.01 17.54 12.72
C ASN A 69 -3.80 16.73 12.21
N LYS A 70 -3.17 15.96 13.10
CA LYS A 70 -2.06 15.04 12.78
C LYS A 70 -2.50 13.99 11.75
N THR A 71 -2.25 14.23 10.47
CA THR A 71 -2.55 13.30 9.36
C THR A 71 -1.89 11.93 9.51
N SER A 72 -0.74 11.87 10.21
CA SER A 72 0.02 10.63 10.47
C SER A 72 -0.71 9.61 11.35
N SER A 73 -1.76 10.00 12.07
CA SER A 73 -2.50 9.08 12.96
C SER A 73 -3.65 8.33 12.28
N ARG A 74 -3.92 8.59 10.99
CA ARG A 74 -5.07 7.99 10.28
C ARG A 74 -4.76 7.36 8.91
N SER A 75 -3.50 7.37 8.47
CA SER A 75 -3.08 6.74 7.21
C SER A 75 -2.12 5.60 7.49
N HIS A 76 -2.47 4.39 7.05
CA HIS A 76 -1.55 3.25 6.96
C HIS A 76 -1.03 3.14 5.53
N ALA A 77 0.22 2.75 5.36
CA ALA A 77 0.79 2.49 4.04
C ALA A 77 1.35 1.06 3.95
N LEU A 78 1.13 0.41 2.81
CA LEU A 78 1.59 -0.95 2.57
C LEU A 78 2.27 -1.01 1.21
N LEU A 79 3.59 -1.20 1.24
CA LEU A 79 4.40 -1.47 0.07
C LEU A 79 4.63 -2.98 -0.05
N SER A 80 4.41 -3.53 -1.24
CA SER A 80 4.69 -4.93 -1.54
C SER A 80 5.66 -5.09 -2.69
N VAL A 81 6.69 -5.91 -2.47
CA VAL A 81 7.68 -6.28 -3.48
C VAL A 81 7.69 -7.78 -3.63
N THR A 82 7.31 -8.25 -4.83
CA THR A 82 7.38 -9.65 -5.20
C THR A 82 8.64 -9.88 -6.02
N VAL A 83 9.49 -10.81 -5.57
CA VAL A 83 10.69 -11.25 -6.28
C VAL A 83 10.43 -12.64 -6.84
N CYS A 84 10.55 -12.77 -8.15
CA CYS A 84 10.42 -14.04 -8.87
C CYS A 84 11.80 -14.49 -9.37
N LYS A 85 12.19 -15.71 -9.03
CA LYS A 85 13.37 -16.38 -9.58
C LYS A 85 12.92 -17.57 -10.42
N ALA A 86 13.02 -17.41 -11.74
CA ALA A 86 12.88 -18.52 -12.67
C ALA A 86 14.15 -19.39 -12.62
N SER A 87 13.98 -20.70 -12.43
CA SER A 87 15.08 -21.63 -12.63
C SER A 87 15.32 -21.82 -14.13
N ARG A 88 16.59 -21.80 -14.56
CA ARG A 88 16.95 -22.08 -15.96
C ARG A 88 16.78 -23.56 -16.33
N THR A 89 16.74 -24.45 -15.34
CA THR A 89 16.78 -25.90 -15.52
C THR A 89 15.55 -26.62 -14.95
N ALA A 90 14.70 -25.92 -14.19
CA ALA A 90 13.48 -26.48 -13.63
C ALA A 90 12.27 -25.64 -14.06
N THR A 91 11.14 -26.29 -14.32
CA THR A 91 9.86 -25.63 -14.63
C THR A 91 9.27 -24.84 -13.45
N ALA A 92 9.88 -24.94 -12.28
CA ALA A 92 9.42 -24.26 -11.07
C ALA A 92 9.97 -22.82 -10.97
N VAL A 93 9.04 -21.87 -10.86
CA VAL A 93 9.34 -20.48 -10.46
C VAL A 93 9.29 -20.41 -8.94
N ARG A 94 10.37 -19.89 -8.32
CA ARG A 94 10.36 -19.54 -6.89
C ARG A 94 9.93 -18.08 -6.75
N GLN A 95 8.94 -17.84 -5.91
CA GLN A 95 8.43 -16.49 -5.64
C GLN A 95 8.53 -16.20 -4.15
N GLY A 96 9.09 -15.04 -3.82
CA GLY A 96 9.04 -14.46 -2.47
C GLY A 96 8.32 -13.13 -2.52
N ARG A 97 7.47 -12.84 -1.53
CA ARG A 97 6.78 -11.56 -1.42
C ARG A 97 7.12 -10.91 -0.09
N LEU A 98 7.67 -9.70 -0.17
CA LEU A 98 7.96 -8.84 0.97
C LEU A 98 6.83 -7.82 1.13
N PHE A 99 6.42 -7.58 2.36
CA PHE A 99 5.49 -6.52 2.74
C PHE A 99 6.19 -5.58 3.72
N MET A 100 6.20 -4.29 3.41
CA MET A 100 6.64 -3.23 4.30
C MET A 100 5.40 -2.41 4.66
N ILE A 101 5.10 -2.36 5.96
CA ILE A 101 3.88 -1.76 6.46
C ILE A 101 4.26 -0.64 7.41
N ASP A 102 3.76 0.56 7.12
CA ASP A 102 3.83 1.73 7.98
C ASP A 102 2.44 1.94 8.59
N LEU A 103 2.32 1.70 9.89
CA LEU A 103 1.05 1.77 10.60
C LEU A 103 0.83 3.17 11.19
N ALA A 104 -0.41 3.64 11.10
CA ALA A 104 -0.82 4.88 11.71
C ALA A 104 -0.57 4.89 13.23
N GLY A 105 -0.33 6.08 13.79
CA GLY A 105 -0.09 6.28 15.21
C GLY A 105 -1.21 5.71 16.10
N SER A 106 -0.84 4.97 17.14
CA SER A 106 -1.77 4.29 18.05
C SER A 106 -2.27 5.19 19.19
N GLU A 107 -2.22 6.52 19.05
CA GLU A 107 -2.65 7.41 20.12
C GLU A 107 -4.14 7.19 20.44
N ARG A 108 -4.40 6.65 21.63
CA ARG A 108 -5.75 6.47 22.16
C ARG A 108 -6.48 7.80 22.17
N ALA A 109 -7.79 7.76 21.90
CA ALA A 109 -8.74 8.86 21.99
C ALA A 109 -8.94 9.41 23.42
N SER A 110 -7.89 9.54 24.24
CA SER A 110 -7.92 10.02 25.62
C SER A 110 -7.69 11.53 25.76
N HIS A 111 -7.70 12.29 24.67
CA HIS A 111 -7.62 13.76 24.70
C HIS A 111 -8.79 14.45 23.98
N THR A 112 -10.01 13.92 24.08
CA THR A 112 -11.20 14.74 23.83
C THR A 112 -11.43 15.59 25.09
N LYS A 113 -10.81 16.77 25.17
CA LYS A 113 -11.26 17.80 26.11
C LYS A 113 -12.60 18.33 25.59
N VAL A 114 -13.69 17.64 25.95
CA VAL A 114 -15.02 18.24 25.92
C VAL A 114 -14.98 19.37 26.94
N ARG A 115 -14.95 20.62 26.47
CA ARG A 115 -15.26 21.77 27.32
C ARG A 115 -16.75 22.03 27.20
N TYR A 116 -17.43 21.98 28.35
CA TYR A 116 -18.78 22.50 28.56
C TYR A 116 -18.86 23.98 28.25
#